data_AF-A0A932G726-F1
#
_entry.id   AF-A0A932G726-F1
#
_cell.length_a   1.000
_cell.length_b   1.000
_cell.length_c   1.000
_cell.angle_alpha   90.00
_cell.angle_beta   90.00
_cell.angle_gamma   90.00
#
_symmetry.space_group_name_H-M   'P 1'
#
loop_
_entity.id
_entity.type
_entity.pdbx_description
1 polymer ?
#
loop_
_entity_poly.entity_id
_entity_poly.type
_entity_poly.pdbx_seq_one_letter_code
_entity_poly.pdbx_strand_id
1 'polypeptide(L)'
;MRRAPRHSEIDEDPNAEPHLRPGQYDLVIGNPPGNDEYSGSNREEIARQWAERFGHTEGGLMDHHCFIRRAVELARPNGGRVCLLVPEGLLARDNRGMPVLREALSKECELRAVISLPRVFKNNNARMAVVYLVRGVPARARHKVTLAEVRERWTDADGRQQTTDVLGELEEIVTRFLASNMGR
;
A
#
# COMPACT_ATOMS: atom_id res chain seq x y z
N MET A 1 -16.21 23.76 11.07
CA MET A 1 -16.46 22.44 10.44
C MET A 1 -17.42 22.63 9.29
N ARG A 2 -16.97 22.46 8.04
CA ARG A 2 -17.84 22.49 6.85
C ARG A 2 -18.04 21.05 6.37
N ARG A 3 -19.30 20.63 6.22
CA ARG A 3 -19.69 19.30 5.71
C ARG A 3 -19.48 19.20 4.20
N ALA A 4 -19.22 17.98 3.73
CA ALA A 4 -19.10 17.64 2.32
C ALA A 4 -20.38 17.94 1.51
N PRO A 5 -20.28 18.17 0.19
CA PRO A 5 -21.42 18.48 -0.67
C PRO A 5 -22.46 17.35 -0.73
N ARG A 6 -23.75 17.71 -0.88
CA ARG A 6 -24.92 16.79 -0.89
C ARG A 6 -24.93 15.71 -1.99
N HIS A 7 -23.94 15.70 -2.88
CA HIS A 7 -23.86 14.76 -4.01
C HIS A 7 -22.60 13.88 -3.99
N SER A 8 -21.89 13.83 -2.86
CA SER A 8 -20.89 12.79 -2.64
C SER A 8 -21.61 11.44 -2.53
N GLU A 9 -21.33 10.50 -3.44
CA GLU A 9 -21.78 9.10 -3.35
C GLU A 9 -21.15 8.36 -2.16
N ILE A 10 -20.19 9.01 -1.47
CA ILE A 10 -19.65 8.57 -0.21
C ILE A 10 -20.52 9.17 0.90
N ASP A 11 -21.39 8.34 1.48
CA ASP A 11 -22.00 8.61 2.79
C ASP A 11 -20.87 8.51 3.83
N GLU A 12 -20.15 9.62 4.02
CA GLU A 12 -19.13 9.73 5.06
C GLU A 12 -19.82 9.53 6.41
N ASP A 13 -19.68 8.34 7.01
CA ASP A 13 -20.20 8.07 8.35
C ASP A 13 -19.60 9.11 9.31
N PRO A 14 -20.40 10.04 9.85
CA PRO A 14 -19.91 11.10 10.72
C PRO A 14 -19.34 10.54 12.05
N ASN A 15 -19.55 9.25 12.33
CA ASN A 15 -19.00 8.53 13.47
C ASN A 15 -17.74 7.72 13.13
N ALA A 16 -17.31 7.66 11.85
CA ALA A 16 -16.10 6.92 11.46
C ALA A 16 -14.82 7.58 12.00
N GLU A 17 -14.76 8.92 12.06
CA GLU A 17 -13.58 9.66 12.54
C GLU A 17 -13.16 9.29 13.98
N PRO A 18 -14.08 9.18 14.96
CA PRO A 18 -13.77 8.66 16.29
C PRO A 18 -13.06 7.30 16.31
N HIS A 19 -13.35 6.44 15.33
CA HIS A 19 -12.77 5.12 15.22
C HIS A 19 -11.41 5.16 14.50
N LEU A 20 -11.21 6.05 13.52
CA LEU A 20 -9.98 6.16 12.71
C LEU A 20 -8.85 6.95 13.40
N ARG A 21 -8.64 6.74 14.71
CA ARG A 21 -7.57 7.41 15.45
C ARG A 21 -6.19 6.89 15.03
N PRO A 22 -5.19 7.78 14.81
CA PRO A 22 -3.83 7.35 14.52
C PRO A 22 -3.23 6.47 15.62
N GLY A 23 -2.42 5.51 15.21
CA GLY A 23 -1.62 4.67 16.11
C GLY A 23 -2.39 3.64 16.92
N GLN A 24 -3.67 3.39 16.60
CA GLN A 24 -4.53 2.49 17.38
C GLN A 24 -4.64 1.07 16.82
N TYR A 25 -4.18 0.83 15.58
CA TYR A 25 -4.48 -0.40 14.87
C TYR A 25 -3.29 -1.36 14.85
N ASP A 26 -3.51 -2.61 15.26
CA ASP A 26 -2.52 -3.68 15.13
C ASP A 26 -2.30 -4.12 13.68
N LEU A 27 -3.33 -3.93 12.85
CA LEU A 27 -3.38 -4.37 11.46
C LEU A 27 -4.28 -3.43 10.66
N VAL A 28 -3.76 -2.92 9.54
CA VAL A 28 -4.48 -2.14 8.55
C VAL A 28 -4.38 -2.87 7.22
N ILE A 29 -5.51 -3.26 6.66
CA ILE A 29 -5.60 -3.95 5.37
C ILE A 29 -6.53 -3.15 4.45
N GLY A 30 -6.17 -3.03 3.17
CA GLY A 30 -7.02 -2.35 2.21
C GLY A 30 -6.61 -2.54 0.76
N ASN A 31 -7.57 -2.34 -0.12
CA ASN A 31 -7.38 -2.18 -1.55
C ASN A 31 -7.75 -0.74 -1.93
N PRO A 32 -6.85 0.24 -1.71
CA PRO A 32 -7.14 1.62 -2.05
C PRO A 32 -7.41 1.79 -3.55
N PRO A 33 -8.24 2.78 -3.93
CA PRO A 33 -8.48 3.08 -5.33
C PRO A 33 -7.17 3.37 -6.07
N GLY A 34 -7.09 2.87 -7.31
CA GLY A 34 -5.85 2.80 -8.07
C GLY A 34 -5.70 3.95 -9.07
N ASN A 35 -4.58 4.66 -8.96
CA ASN A 35 -3.96 5.47 -10.03
C ASN A 35 -4.69 6.75 -10.51
N ASP A 36 -5.63 7.27 -9.72
CA ASP A 36 -6.29 8.55 -9.97
C ASP A 36 -5.78 9.68 -9.06
N GLU A 37 -6.08 10.92 -9.47
CA GLU A 37 -5.93 12.09 -8.61
C GLU A 37 -6.85 11.99 -7.40
N TYR A 38 -6.33 12.44 -6.25
CA TYR A 38 -7.09 12.46 -5.02
C TYR A 38 -8.38 13.27 -5.18
N SER A 39 -9.50 12.57 -5.04
CA SER A 39 -10.85 13.09 -5.32
C SER A 39 -11.69 13.29 -4.05
N GLY A 40 -11.11 13.07 -2.86
CA GLY A 40 -11.78 13.25 -1.58
C GLY A 40 -12.30 14.68 -1.36
N SER A 41 -13.44 14.79 -0.68
CA SER A 41 -14.11 16.07 -0.34
C SER A 41 -13.21 17.03 0.46
N ASN A 42 -12.21 16.48 1.15
CA ASN A 42 -11.22 17.15 1.98
C ASN A 42 -9.87 17.40 1.27
N ARG A 43 -9.82 17.35 -0.07
CA ARG A 43 -8.59 17.49 -0.88
C ARG A 43 -7.72 18.69 -0.51
N GLU A 44 -8.31 19.86 -0.26
CA GLU A 44 -7.56 21.06 0.12
C GLU A 44 -6.76 20.86 1.41
N GLU A 45 -7.38 20.24 2.40
CA GLU A 45 -6.75 19.95 3.69
C GLU A 45 -5.66 18.90 3.55
N ILE A 46 -5.90 17.81 2.82
CA ILE A 46 -4.89 16.77 2.59
C ILE A 46 -3.71 17.35 1.80
N ALA A 47 -3.95 18.19 0.80
CA ALA A 47 -2.89 18.86 0.04
C ALA A 47 -2.04 19.78 0.93
N ARG A 48 -2.68 20.52 1.86
CA ARG A 48 -1.99 21.37 2.83
C ARG A 48 -1.10 20.55 3.77
N GLN A 49 -1.63 19.49 4.36
CA GLN A 49 -0.86 18.59 5.23
C GLN A 49 0.28 17.90 4.47
N TRP A 50 0.05 17.53 3.22
CA TRP A 50 1.06 16.95 2.34
C TRP A 50 2.20 17.95 2.07
N ALA A 51 1.85 19.19 1.73
CA ALA A 51 2.81 20.26 1.50
C ALA A 51 3.64 20.56 2.75
N GLU A 52 3.01 20.67 3.93
CA GLU A 52 3.69 20.90 5.21
C GLU A 52 4.67 19.77 5.54
N ARG A 53 4.30 18.51 5.25
CA ARG A 53 5.11 17.35 5.59
C ARG A 53 6.25 17.07 4.61
N PHE A 54 6.00 17.24 3.32
CA PHE A 54 6.90 16.79 2.26
C PHE A 54 7.49 17.95 1.44
N GLY A 55 7.10 19.19 1.70
CA GLY A 55 7.66 20.40 1.09
C GLY A 55 7.26 20.64 -0.37
N HIS A 56 6.38 19.83 -0.94
CA HIS A 56 5.90 19.98 -2.32
C HIS A 56 4.57 19.27 -2.54
N THR A 57 3.79 19.76 -3.50
CA THR A 57 2.61 19.09 -4.08
C THR A 57 2.78 18.84 -5.59
N GLU A 58 3.99 19.09 -6.11
CA GLU A 58 4.30 18.98 -7.54
C GLU A 58 4.10 17.55 -8.06
N GLY A 59 3.40 17.44 -9.18
CA GLY A 59 3.01 16.15 -9.77
C GLY A 59 1.67 15.59 -9.29
N GLY A 60 0.98 16.30 -8.39
CA GLY A 60 -0.38 15.97 -7.96
C GLY A 60 -0.44 14.99 -6.79
N LEU A 61 -1.46 15.16 -5.96
CA LEU A 61 -1.77 14.26 -4.85
C LEU A 61 -2.53 13.06 -5.41
N MET A 62 -1.91 11.89 -5.44
CA MET A 62 -2.57 10.66 -5.91
C MET A 62 -3.27 9.95 -4.76
N ASP A 63 -4.38 9.26 -5.04
CA ASP A 63 -5.15 8.53 -4.03
C ASP A 63 -4.26 7.53 -3.27
N HIS A 64 -3.63 6.61 -3.99
CA HIS A 64 -2.79 5.58 -3.40
C HIS A 64 -1.64 6.12 -2.53
N HIS A 65 -1.13 7.34 -2.78
CA HIS A 65 -0.14 8.00 -1.93
C HIS A 65 -0.75 8.40 -0.57
N CYS A 66 -1.96 8.97 -0.61
CA CYS A 66 -2.70 9.36 0.58
C CYS A 66 -3.09 8.14 1.41
N PHE A 67 -3.59 7.10 0.75
CA PHE A 67 -4.04 5.89 1.42
C PHE A 67 -2.89 5.12 2.08
N ILE A 68 -1.73 4.95 1.44
CA ILE A 68 -0.59 4.28 2.10
C ILE A 68 -0.08 5.08 3.29
N ARG A 69 0.00 6.42 3.16
CA ARG A 69 0.41 7.28 4.25
C ARG A 69 -0.57 7.18 5.43
N ARG A 70 -1.87 7.25 5.14
CA ARG A 70 -2.94 7.14 6.14
C ARG A 70 -2.95 5.77 6.81
N ALA A 71 -2.76 4.70 6.06
CA ALA A 71 -2.70 3.35 6.61
C ALA A 71 -1.55 3.19 7.62
N VAL A 72 -0.37 3.76 7.32
CA VAL A 72 0.73 3.77 8.28
C VAL A 72 0.42 4.62 9.49
N GLU A 73 -0.24 5.78 9.34
CA GLU A 73 -0.64 6.61 10.48
C GLU A 73 -1.61 5.89 11.43
N LEU A 74 -2.55 5.11 10.89
CA LEU A 74 -3.50 4.31 11.65
C LEU A 74 -2.80 3.16 12.40
N ALA A 75 -1.82 2.51 11.78
CA ALA A 75 -1.08 1.41 12.41
C ALA A 75 -0.34 1.88 13.67
N ARG A 76 -0.36 1.08 14.75
CA ARG A 76 0.36 1.40 16.00
C ARG A 76 1.88 1.50 15.77
N PRO A 77 2.60 2.40 16.45
CA PRO A 77 4.02 2.67 16.19
C PRO A 77 4.94 1.52 16.61
N ASN A 78 4.51 0.58 17.46
CA ASN A 78 5.35 -0.49 17.98
C ASN A 78 4.94 -1.84 17.38
N GLY A 79 5.16 -2.01 16.08
CA GLY A 79 4.90 -3.26 15.36
C GLY A 79 3.50 -3.36 14.76
N GLY A 80 2.81 -2.25 14.54
CA GLY A 80 1.57 -2.24 13.76
C GLY A 80 1.83 -2.69 12.33
N ARG A 81 0.90 -3.42 11.72
CA ARG A 81 1.07 -4.03 10.41
C ARG A 81 0.20 -3.36 9.36
N VAL A 82 0.73 -3.16 8.17
CA VAL A 82 -0.01 -2.59 7.04
C VAL A 82 0.13 -3.54 5.85
N CYS A 83 -0.99 -3.96 5.26
CA CYS A 83 -1.02 -4.77 4.05
C CYS A 83 -1.94 -4.12 3.02
N LEU A 84 -1.37 -3.56 1.96
CA LEU A 84 -2.15 -2.84 0.95
C LEU A 84 -1.94 -3.44 -0.43
N LEU A 85 -3.00 -3.42 -1.22
CA LEU A 85 -2.94 -3.66 -2.66
C LEU A 85 -2.76 -2.31 -3.38
N VAL A 86 -1.59 -2.09 -3.96
CA VAL A 86 -1.22 -0.79 -4.55
C VAL A 86 -0.66 -0.96 -5.96
N PRO A 87 -0.68 0.07 -6.82
CA PRO A 87 0.00 0.02 -8.10
C PRO A 87 1.50 -0.25 -7.91
N GLU A 88 2.07 -1.17 -8.68
CA GLU A 88 3.50 -1.53 -8.65
C GLU A 88 4.39 -0.30 -8.91
N GLY A 89 3.90 0.66 -9.69
CA GLY A 89 4.56 1.94 -9.95
C GLY A 89 4.87 2.75 -8.69
N LEU A 90 4.13 2.60 -7.59
CA LEU A 90 4.42 3.23 -6.29
C LEU A 90 5.83 2.87 -5.78
N LEU A 91 6.30 1.66 -6.11
CA LEU A 91 7.54 1.12 -5.59
C LEU A 91 8.77 1.54 -6.41
N ALA A 92 8.59 1.80 -7.71
CA ALA A 92 9.71 1.97 -8.65
C ALA A 92 9.74 3.31 -9.41
N ARG A 93 8.64 4.06 -9.48
CA ARG A 93 8.61 5.32 -10.25
C ARG A 93 9.21 6.46 -9.44
N ASP A 94 10.06 7.26 -10.09
CA ASP A 94 10.70 8.46 -9.52
C ASP A 94 10.03 9.74 -10.03
N ASN A 95 8.73 9.88 -9.78
CA ASN A 95 7.97 11.09 -10.10
C ASN A 95 6.92 11.42 -9.01
N ARG A 96 6.28 12.59 -9.10
CA ARG A 96 5.07 12.96 -8.32
C ARG A 96 5.21 12.76 -6.79
N GLY A 97 6.35 13.14 -6.23
CA GLY A 97 6.63 13.02 -4.79
C GLY A 97 6.84 11.60 -4.26
N MET A 98 6.92 10.61 -5.15
CA MET A 98 7.13 9.22 -4.76
C MET A 98 8.43 8.92 -4.02
N PRO A 99 9.59 9.48 -4.42
CA PRO A 99 10.82 9.28 -3.67
C PRO A 99 10.71 9.73 -2.22
N VAL A 100 10.09 10.90 -1.99
CA VAL A 100 9.94 11.49 -0.65
C VAL A 100 8.99 10.67 0.22
N LEU A 101 7.88 10.19 -0.35
CA LEU A 101 6.98 9.28 0.37
C LEU A 101 7.70 7.97 0.74
N ARG A 102 8.42 7.35 -0.21
CA ARG A 102 9.17 6.11 0.07
C ARG A 102 10.22 6.32 1.14
N GLU A 103 10.92 7.44 1.14
CA GLU A 103 11.90 7.79 2.17
C GLU A 103 11.24 8.00 3.54
N ALA A 104 10.08 8.66 3.60
CA ALA A 104 9.35 8.81 4.85
C ALA A 104 8.87 7.45 5.39
N LEU A 105 8.34 6.59 4.51
CA LEU A 105 7.91 5.25 4.86
C LEU A 105 9.08 4.39 5.35
N SER A 106 10.26 4.47 4.75
CA SER A 106 11.43 3.68 5.17
C SER A 106 11.99 4.10 6.53
N LYS A 107 11.74 5.33 6.97
CA LYS A 107 12.10 5.84 8.31
C LYS A 107 11.13 5.36 9.40
N GLU A 108 9.88 5.10 9.04
CA GLU A 108 8.80 4.75 9.98
C GLU A 108 8.41 3.27 9.96
N CYS A 109 8.80 2.54 8.91
CA CYS A 109 8.39 1.17 8.67
C CYS A 109 9.53 0.30 8.17
N GLU A 110 9.47 -0.98 8.51
CA GLU A 110 10.18 -2.05 7.81
C GLU A 110 9.32 -2.56 6.66
N LEU A 111 9.85 -2.55 5.43
CA LEU A 111 9.24 -3.23 4.29
C LEU A 111 9.53 -4.72 4.42
N ARG A 112 8.48 -5.55 4.52
CA ARG A 112 8.63 -6.99 4.79
C ARG A 112 8.41 -7.82 3.54
N ALA A 113 7.43 -7.47 2.72
CA ALA A 113 7.18 -8.14 1.46
C ALA A 113 6.60 -7.21 0.39
N VAL A 114 6.96 -7.50 -0.87
CA VAL A 114 6.31 -7.02 -2.08
C VAL A 114 5.99 -8.24 -2.93
N ILE A 115 4.72 -8.41 -3.28
CA ILE A 115 4.26 -9.50 -4.14
C ILE A 115 3.56 -8.89 -5.34
N SER A 116 4.24 -8.86 -6.49
CA SER A 116 3.64 -8.40 -7.75
C SER A 116 2.61 -9.43 -8.23
N LEU A 117 1.40 -8.96 -8.54
CA LEU A 117 0.30 -9.80 -9.00
C LEU A 117 0.22 -9.80 -10.54
N PRO A 118 -0.36 -10.86 -11.15
CA PRO A 118 -0.75 -10.79 -12.54
C PRO A 118 -1.85 -9.74 -12.73
N ARG A 119 -2.25 -9.47 -13.97
CA ARG A 119 -3.37 -8.56 -14.25
C ARG A 119 -4.69 -9.18 -13.78
N VAL A 120 -4.97 -9.09 -12.49
CA VAL A 120 -6.19 -9.59 -11.85
C VAL A 120 -7.37 -8.63 -12.02
N PHE A 121 -7.10 -7.32 -12.21
CA PHE A 121 -8.13 -6.31 -12.46
C PHE A 121 -8.22 -5.98 -13.95
N LYS A 122 -9.32 -6.40 -14.58
CA LYS A 122 -9.56 -6.23 -16.02
C LYS A 122 -9.64 -4.77 -16.48
N ASN A 123 -10.04 -3.86 -15.59
CA ASN A 123 -10.28 -2.44 -15.89
C ASN A 123 -9.17 -1.52 -15.37
N ASN A 124 -8.07 -2.06 -14.84
CA ASN A 124 -6.95 -1.25 -14.34
C ASN A 124 -5.74 -1.39 -15.27
N ASN A 125 -5.24 -0.26 -15.76
CA ASN A 125 -4.06 -0.25 -16.63
C ASN A 125 -2.76 -0.57 -15.86
N ALA A 126 -2.74 -0.39 -14.54
CA ALA A 126 -1.57 -0.66 -13.70
C ALA A 126 -1.52 -2.14 -13.23
N ARG A 127 -0.31 -2.72 -13.23
CA ARG A 127 -0.03 -3.91 -12.42
C ARG A 127 -0.12 -3.54 -10.95
N MET A 128 -0.71 -4.43 -10.15
CA MET A 128 -0.87 -4.24 -8.71
C MET A 128 0.11 -5.14 -7.97
N ALA A 129 0.51 -4.70 -6.78
CA ALA A 129 1.34 -5.47 -5.87
C ALA A 129 0.75 -5.43 -4.46
N VAL A 130 0.88 -6.54 -3.74
CA VAL A 130 0.66 -6.58 -2.29
C VAL A 130 1.91 -6.06 -1.61
N VAL A 131 1.76 -5.01 -0.80
CA VAL A 131 2.84 -4.42 -0.01
C VAL A 131 2.56 -4.64 1.45
N TYR A 132 3.51 -5.28 2.14
CA TYR A 132 3.44 -5.57 3.56
C TYR A 132 4.51 -4.81 4.34
N LEU A 133 4.06 -3.92 5.24
CA LEU A 133 4.90 -3.08 6.08
C LEU A 133 4.67 -3.41 7.56
N VAL A 134 5.71 -3.23 8.37
CA VAL A 134 5.61 -3.21 9.83
C VAL A 134 6.06 -1.83 10.32
N ARG A 135 5.16 -1.09 10.94
CA ARG A 135 5.43 0.23 11.53
C ARG A 135 6.25 0.07 12.80
N GLY A 136 7.32 0.84 12.88
CA GLY A 136 8.23 0.91 14.01
C GLY A 136 9.56 1.50 13.58
N VAL A 137 10.29 2.05 14.55
CA VAL A 137 11.68 2.48 14.31
C VAL A 137 12.44 1.23 13.86
N PRO A 138 13.05 1.22 12.65
CA PRO A 138 13.76 0.05 12.17
C PRO A 138 14.86 -0.32 13.17
N ALA A 139 14.64 -1.39 13.94
CA ALA A 139 15.55 -1.79 15.02
C ALA A 139 16.92 -2.26 14.48
N ARG A 140 17.00 -2.50 13.18
CA ARG A 140 18.19 -2.95 12.47
C ARG A 140 18.35 -2.16 11.17
N ALA A 141 19.56 -1.65 10.94
CA ALA A 141 19.97 -1.05 9.66
C ALA A 141 19.84 -2.00 8.46
N ARG A 142 19.59 -3.31 8.69
CA ARG A 142 19.35 -4.32 7.67
C ARG A 142 18.21 -5.26 8.09
N HIS A 143 17.11 -5.22 7.36
CA HIS A 143 16.03 -6.21 7.42
C HIS A 143 15.93 -6.97 6.09
N LYS A 144 15.33 -8.16 6.12
CA LYS A 144 15.09 -8.95 4.90
C LYS A 144 13.75 -8.50 4.31
N VAL A 145 13.74 -8.32 2.99
CA VAL A 145 12.53 -8.04 2.21
C VAL A 145 12.28 -9.22 1.29
N THR A 146 11.07 -9.76 1.30
CA THR A 146 10.66 -10.75 0.31
C THR A 146 10.13 -10.04 -0.93
N LEU A 147 10.74 -10.32 -2.08
CA LEU A 147 10.23 -9.88 -3.38
C LEU A 147 9.77 -11.13 -4.13
N ALA A 148 8.51 -11.14 -4.57
CA ALA A 148 7.93 -12.24 -5.32
C ALA A 148 7.05 -11.72 -6.47
N GLU A 149 6.91 -12.52 -7.52
CA GLU A 149 6.00 -12.27 -8.63
C GLU A 149 5.11 -13.49 -8.81
N VAL A 150 3.81 -13.28 -8.83
CA VAL A 150 2.84 -14.26 -9.31
C VAL A 150 2.65 -14.01 -10.80
N ARG A 151 3.03 -14.99 -11.63
CA ARG A 151 2.89 -14.88 -13.08
C ARG A 151 1.46 -15.21 -13.49
N GLU A 152 1.03 -14.70 -14.65
CA GLU A 152 -0.27 -15.08 -15.22
C GLU A 152 -0.21 -16.50 -15.80
N ARG A 153 0.92 -16.80 -16.46
CA ARG A 153 1.17 -18.10 -17.10
C ARG A 153 2.58 -18.57 -16.83
N TRP A 154 2.75 -19.88 -16.88
CA TRP A 154 4.04 -20.55 -16.78
C TRP A 154 4.14 -21.62 -17.87
N THR A 155 5.36 -22.02 -18.19
CA THR A 155 5.64 -23.07 -19.17
C THR A 155 6.01 -24.35 -18.43
N ASP A 156 5.32 -25.45 -18.72
CA ASP A 156 5.68 -26.76 -18.16
C ASP A 156 6.90 -27.39 -18.87
N ALA A 157 7.33 -28.55 -18.37
CA ALA A 157 8.48 -29.27 -18.92
C ALA A 157 8.29 -29.71 -20.38
N ASP A 158 7.04 -29.84 -20.83
CA ASP A 158 6.67 -30.20 -22.20
C ASP A 158 6.52 -28.95 -23.11
N GLY A 159 6.82 -27.77 -22.59
CA GLY A 159 6.72 -26.50 -23.34
C GLY A 159 5.31 -25.94 -23.44
N ARG A 160 4.31 -26.52 -22.74
CA ARG A 160 2.92 -26.05 -22.82
C ARG A 160 2.71 -24.90 -21.84
N GLN A 161 1.95 -23.91 -22.29
CA GLN A 161 1.52 -22.79 -21.46
C GLN A 161 0.38 -23.22 -20.54
N GLN A 162 0.58 -22.99 -19.25
CA GLN A 162 -0.41 -23.26 -18.21
C GLN A 162 -0.85 -21.94 -17.58
N THR A 163 -2.13 -21.84 -17.22
CA THR A 163 -2.64 -20.73 -16.42
C THR A 163 -2.26 -20.95 -14.96
N THR A 164 -1.82 -19.88 -14.31
CA THR A 164 -1.39 -19.94 -12.91
C THR A 164 -2.59 -20.00 -11.97
N ASP A 165 -2.57 -20.91 -11.00
CA ASP A 165 -3.45 -20.82 -9.83
C ASP A 165 -2.93 -19.71 -8.92
N VAL A 166 -3.48 -18.52 -9.08
CA VAL A 166 -3.05 -17.32 -8.35
C VAL A 166 -3.17 -17.50 -6.85
N LEU A 167 -4.21 -18.20 -6.36
CA LEU A 167 -4.39 -18.40 -4.93
C LEU A 167 -3.35 -19.38 -4.39
N GLY A 168 -3.16 -20.52 -5.04
CA GLY A 168 -2.15 -21.50 -4.65
C GLY A 168 -0.73 -20.91 -4.63
N GLU A 169 -0.35 -20.15 -5.66
CA GLU A 169 0.95 -19.46 -5.68
C GLU A 169 1.12 -18.44 -4.55
N LEU A 170 0.06 -17.67 -4.24
CA LEU A 170 0.09 -16.73 -3.12
C LEU A 170 0.24 -17.47 -1.79
N GLU A 171 -0.47 -18.59 -1.59
CA GLU A 171 -0.35 -19.43 -0.39
C GLU A 171 1.08 -19.98 -0.24
N GLU A 172 1.70 -20.43 -1.33
CA GLU A 172 3.10 -20.88 -1.31
C GLU A 172 4.07 -19.74 -0.95
N ILE A 173 3.91 -18.57 -1.57
CA ILE A 173 4.73 -17.39 -1.29
C ILE A 173 4.60 -16.98 0.18
N VAL A 174 3.38 -16.91 0.70
CA VAL A 174 3.10 -16.56 2.10
C VAL A 174 3.69 -17.61 3.03
N THR A 175 3.56 -18.90 2.71
CA THR A 175 4.14 -19.99 3.51
C THR A 175 5.66 -19.86 3.61
N ARG A 176 6.35 -19.62 2.48
CA ARG A 176 7.81 -19.38 2.46
C ARG A 176 8.18 -18.12 3.22
N PHE A 177 7.41 -17.04 3.08
CA PHE A 177 7.58 -15.80 3.83
C PHE A 177 7.51 -16.04 5.34
N LEU A 178 6.49 -16.76 5.83
CA LEU A 178 6.33 -17.08 7.25
C LEU A 178 7.47 -17.96 7.76
N ALA A 179 7.85 -19.01 7.02
CA ALA A 179 8.98 -19.87 7.39
C ALA A 179 10.30 -19.09 7.51
N SER A 180 10.56 -18.16 6.59
CA SER A 180 11.76 -17.32 6.61
C SER A 180 11.84 -16.34 7.81
N ASN A 181 10.69 -16.06 8.44
CA ASN A 181 10.55 -15.13 9.56
C ASN A 181 10.44 -15.82 10.92
N MET A 182 9.99 -17.09 10.99
CA MET A 182 9.88 -17.88 12.22
C MET A 182 11.20 -18.56 12.65
N GLY A 183 12.19 -18.67 11.77
CA GLY A 183 13.53 -19.19 12.12
C GLY A 183 14.41 -18.23 12.92
N ARG A 184 13.82 -17.38 13.77
CA ARG A 184 14.50 -16.38 14.61
C ARG A 184 13.99 -16.39 16.03
#